data_AF-A0A0K0D307-F1
#
_entry.id   AF-A0A0K0D307-F1
#
_cell.length_a   1.000
_cell.length_b   1.000
_cell.length_c   1.000
_cell.angle_alpha   90.00
_cell.angle_beta   90.00
_cell.angle_gamma   90.00
#
_symmetry.space_group_name_H-M   'P 1'
#
loop_
_entity.id
_entity.type
_entity.pdbx_description
1 polymer ?
#
loop_
_entity_poly.entity_id
_entity_poly.type
_entity_poly.pdbx_seq_one_letter_code
_entity_poly.pdbx_strand_id
1 'polypeptide(L)'
;MLSVSRYKRLQNIYNKHTLLYEISRYCYFYAGLGELLFLSALSIVGERENIQLHVIFFYTFGFCGVVHMISNIFCHAHSLYYLNPYGRIGYYLKIISASLYIMSAPILVGSFILYWKRCLTWGK
;
A
#
# COMPACT_ATOMS: atom_id res chain seq x y z
N MET A 1 -0.86 -28.70 7.72
CA MET A 1 0.44 -28.50 7.04
C MET A 1 0.37 -28.45 5.50
N LEU A 2 -0.83 -28.37 4.87
CA LEU A 2 -1.00 -28.45 3.40
C LEU A 2 -1.11 -27.10 2.67
N SER A 3 -1.33 -25.98 3.37
CA SER A 3 -1.49 -24.65 2.75
C SER A 3 -0.18 -24.10 2.17
N VAL A 4 0.95 -24.33 2.84
CA VAL A 4 2.27 -23.77 2.45
C VAL A 4 2.77 -24.33 1.11
N SER A 5 2.40 -25.58 0.77
CA SER A 5 2.86 -26.24 -0.46
C SER A 5 2.28 -25.64 -1.74
N ARG A 6 1.08 -25.03 -1.71
CA ARG A 6 0.44 -24.45 -2.90
C ARG A 6 1.14 -23.16 -3.33
N TYR A 7 1.63 -22.38 -2.39
CA TYR A 7 2.25 -21.09 -2.68
C TYR A 7 3.68 -21.20 -3.20
N LYS A 8 4.41 -22.27 -2.82
CA LYS A 8 5.71 -22.58 -3.42
C LYS A 8 5.62 -22.85 -4.93
N ARG A 9 4.46 -23.31 -5.44
CA ARG A 9 4.22 -23.54 -6.88
C ARG A 9 4.07 -22.26 -7.71
N LEU A 10 3.77 -21.11 -7.09
CA LEU A 10 3.57 -19.83 -7.77
C LEU A 10 4.84 -18.96 -7.80
N GLN A 11 5.91 -19.43 -7.15
CA GLN A 11 7.21 -18.76 -7.07
C GLN A 11 8.11 -19.23 -8.20
N ASN A 12 8.81 -18.30 -8.85
CA ASN A 12 9.76 -18.62 -9.91
C ASN A 12 10.85 -19.58 -9.37
N ILE A 13 11.11 -20.67 -10.11
CA ILE A 13 12.04 -21.75 -9.76
C ILE A 13 13.49 -21.24 -9.57
N TYR A 14 13.85 -20.14 -10.25
CA TYR A 14 15.17 -19.51 -10.16
C TYR A 14 15.32 -18.45 -9.05
N ASN A 15 14.32 -18.28 -8.17
CA ASN A 15 14.38 -17.25 -7.16
C ASN A 15 15.33 -17.63 -5.99
N LYS A 16 16.47 -16.94 -5.90
CA LYS A 16 17.48 -17.12 -4.84
C LYS A 16 17.06 -16.54 -3.48
N HIS A 17 16.12 -15.60 -3.45
CA HIS A 17 15.70 -14.89 -2.23
C HIS A 17 14.28 -15.31 -1.79
N THR A 18 14.14 -16.56 -1.36
CA THR A 18 12.86 -17.14 -0.93
C THR A 18 12.27 -16.47 0.32
N LEU A 19 13.12 -16.12 1.30
CA LEU A 19 12.73 -15.43 2.53
C LEU A 19 12.12 -14.05 2.27
N LEU A 20 12.74 -13.25 1.40
CA LEU A 20 12.23 -11.91 1.07
C LEU A 20 10.86 -11.99 0.41
N TYR A 21 10.67 -12.94 -0.50
CA TYR A 21 9.37 -13.17 -1.14
C TYR A 21 8.28 -13.56 -0.12
N GLU A 22 8.61 -14.42 0.84
CA GLU A 22 7.68 -14.83 1.88
C GLU A 22 7.32 -13.67 2.82
N ILE A 23 8.30 -12.88 3.25
CA ILE A 23 8.08 -11.65 4.03
C ILE A 23 7.19 -10.67 3.25
N SER A 24 7.50 -10.41 1.98
CA SER A 24 6.69 -9.52 1.14
C SER A 24 5.25 -10.01 1.01
N ARG A 25 4.98 -11.31 1.01
CA ARG A 25 3.61 -11.84 0.97
C ARG A 25 2.85 -11.57 2.27
N TYR A 26 3.49 -11.74 3.42
CA TYR A 26 2.88 -11.37 4.70
C TYR A 26 2.64 -9.86 4.77
N CYS A 27 3.63 -9.05 4.39
CA CYS A 27 3.47 -7.60 4.31
C CYS A 27 2.32 -7.19 3.38
N TYR A 28 2.21 -7.80 2.19
CA TYR A 28 1.11 -7.56 1.26
C TYR A 28 -0.26 -7.82 1.90
N PHE A 29 -0.41 -8.97 2.56
CA PHE A 29 -1.67 -9.37 3.17
C PHE A 29 -2.05 -8.49 4.36
N TYR A 30 -1.13 -8.30 5.31
CA TYR A 30 -1.40 -7.49 6.51
C TYR A 30 -1.53 -6.00 6.19
N ALA A 31 -0.75 -5.46 5.26
CA ALA A 31 -0.89 -4.07 4.84
C ALA A 31 -2.22 -3.83 4.11
N GLY A 32 -2.67 -4.79 3.28
CA GLY A 32 -3.99 -4.71 2.63
C GLY A 32 -5.15 -4.83 3.61
N LEU A 33 -5.04 -5.69 4.62
CA LEU A 33 -6.01 -5.73 5.72
C LEU A 33 -6.02 -4.42 6.52
N GLY A 34 -4.85 -3.88 6.82
CA GLY A 34 -4.70 -2.58 7.47
C GLY A 34 -5.36 -1.47 6.66
N GLU A 35 -5.11 -1.42 5.36
CA GLU A 35 -5.72 -0.47 4.43
C GLU A 35 -7.26 -0.53 4.51
N LEU A 36 -7.84 -1.73 4.45
CA LEU A 36 -9.29 -1.93 4.56
C LEU A 36 -9.83 -1.46 5.92
N LEU A 37 -9.16 -1.82 7.02
CA LEU A 37 -9.56 -1.44 8.36
C LEU A 37 -9.49 0.07 8.58
N PHE A 38 -8.38 0.72 8.21
CA PHE A 38 -8.21 2.16 8.39
C PHE A 38 -9.11 2.97 7.45
N LEU A 39 -9.38 2.48 6.24
CA LEU A 39 -10.38 3.09 5.36
C LEU A 39 -11.79 3.04 5.99
N SER A 40 -12.16 1.90 6.56
CA SER A 40 -13.44 1.77 7.26
C SER A 40 -13.51 2.69 8.50
N ALA A 41 -12.43 2.77 9.28
CA ALA A 41 -12.33 3.65 10.45
C ALA A 41 -12.41 5.14 10.06
N LEU A 42 -11.76 5.54 8.95
CA LEU A 42 -11.88 6.88 8.38
C LEU A 42 -13.33 7.23 8.04
N SER A 43 -14.05 6.29 7.41
CA SER A 43 -15.43 6.52 6.97
C SER A 43 -16.45 6.59 8.12
N ILE A 44 -16.21 5.85 9.21
CA ILE A 44 -17.16 5.78 10.34
C ILE A 44 -16.82 6.83 11.42
N VAL A 45 -15.57 6.85 11.86
CA VAL A 45 -15.11 7.61 13.04
C VAL A 45 -14.51 8.95 12.63
N GLY A 46 -13.65 8.92 11.59
CA GLY A 46 -12.88 10.10 11.17
C GLY A 46 -13.76 11.27 10.73
N GLU A 47 -14.81 11.02 9.96
CA GLU A 47 -15.66 12.11 9.43
C GLU A 47 -16.66 12.67 10.45
N ARG A 48 -17.07 11.87 11.45
CA ARG A 48 -18.21 12.21 12.31
C ARG A 48 -17.84 12.68 13.73
N GLU A 49 -16.73 12.19 14.30
CA GLU A 49 -16.48 12.36 15.74
C GLU A 49 -15.31 13.28 16.07
N ASN A 50 -14.16 13.16 15.39
CA ASN A 50 -12.97 13.91 15.76
C ASN A 50 -11.98 14.12 14.59
N ILE A 51 -11.68 15.39 14.30
CA ILE A 51 -10.75 15.82 13.25
C ILE A 51 -9.32 15.28 13.47
N GLN A 52 -8.87 15.15 14.72
CA GLN A 52 -7.51 14.67 15.03
C GLN A 52 -7.35 13.19 14.70
N LEU A 53 -8.38 12.37 15.02
CA LEU A 53 -8.39 10.94 14.70
C LEU A 53 -8.48 10.72 13.19
N HIS A 54 -9.24 11.56 12.47
CA HIS A 54 -9.29 11.52 11.00
C HIS A 54 -7.89 11.62 10.39
N VAL A 55 -7.08 12.58 10.85
CA VAL A 55 -5.72 12.80 10.34
C VAL A 55 -4.81 11.60 10.65
N ILE A 56 -4.88 11.05 11.86
CA ILE A 56 -4.09 9.87 12.26
C ILE A 56 -4.46 8.65 11.41
N PHE A 57 -5.74 8.38 11.22
CA PHE A 57 -6.19 7.27 10.38
C PHE A 57 -5.82 7.49 8.92
N PHE A 58 -5.87 8.72 8.41
CA PHE A 58 -5.47 9.06 7.05
C PHE A 58 -3.98 8.76 6.80
N TYR A 59 -3.10 9.17 7.71
CA TYR A 59 -1.67 8.85 7.61
C TYR A 59 -1.38 7.36 7.71
N THR A 60 -2.07 6.66 8.63
CA THR A 60 -1.87 5.23 8.84
C THR A 60 -2.35 4.42 7.63
N PHE A 61 -3.52 4.77 7.08
CA PHE A 61 -4.02 4.25 5.81
C PHE A 61 -3.03 4.48 4.68
N GLY A 62 -2.50 5.70 4.54
CA GLY A 62 -1.52 6.05 3.52
C GLY A 62 -0.25 5.21 3.60
N PHE A 63 0.29 5.03 4.80
CA PHE A 63 1.46 4.19 5.03
C PHE A 63 1.19 2.71 4.68
N CYS A 64 0.06 2.17 5.12
CA CYS A 64 -0.37 0.81 4.76
C CYS A 64 -0.48 0.64 3.23
N GLY A 65 -1.05 1.62 2.53
CA GLY A 65 -1.14 1.63 1.06
C GLY A 65 0.22 1.58 0.37
N VAL A 66 1.21 2.37 0.84
CA VAL A 66 2.59 2.32 0.29
C VAL A 66 3.21 0.93 0.48
N VAL A 67 3.13 0.38 1.70
CA VAL A 67 3.68 -0.94 2.02
C VAL A 67 3.02 -2.03 1.19
N HIS A 68 1.70 -1.95 1.01
CA HIS A 68 0.93 -2.88 0.18
C HIS A 68 1.39 -2.83 -1.29
N MET A 69 1.51 -1.62 -1.87
CA MET A 69 1.94 -1.44 -3.26
C MET A 69 3.37 -1.93 -3.52
N ILE A 70 4.31 -1.60 -2.63
CA ILE A 70 5.69 -2.08 -2.73
C ILE A 70 5.73 -3.61 -2.64
N SER A 71 5.04 -4.19 -1.65
CA SER A 71 4.98 -5.64 -1.46
C SER A 71 4.36 -6.35 -2.67
N ASN A 72 3.34 -5.74 -3.29
CA ASN A 72 2.69 -6.26 -4.49
C ASN A 72 3.64 -6.27 -5.70
N ILE A 73 4.44 -5.22 -5.91
CA ILE A 73 5.46 -5.17 -6.98
C ILE A 73 6.50 -6.26 -6.79
N PHE A 74 7.06 -6.41 -5.59
CA PHE A 74 8.03 -7.47 -5.28
C PHE A 74 7.43 -8.86 -5.48
N CYS A 75 6.21 -9.10 -5.00
CA CYS A 75 5.53 -10.38 -5.18
C CYS A 75 5.30 -10.68 -6.68
N HIS A 76 4.89 -9.68 -7.47
CA HIS A 76 4.63 -9.85 -8.90
C HIS A 76 5.93 -10.15 -9.68
N ALA A 77 7.03 -9.44 -9.38
CA ALA A 77 8.34 -9.65 -10.02
C ALA A 77 8.89 -11.08 -9.84
N HIS A 78 8.63 -11.69 -8.69
CA HIS A 78 9.12 -13.03 -8.34
C HIS A 78 8.10 -14.15 -8.57
N SER A 79 6.88 -13.82 -9.02
CA SER A 79 5.85 -14.80 -9.35
C SER A 79 5.99 -15.35 -10.78
N LEU A 80 5.52 -16.57 -11.03
CA LEU A 80 5.43 -17.11 -12.40
C LEU A 80 4.51 -16.27 -13.31
N TYR A 81 3.66 -15.41 -12.75
CA TYR A 81 2.79 -14.50 -13.50
C TYR A 81 3.55 -13.36 -14.21
N TYR A 82 4.86 -13.23 -14.01
CA TYR A 82 5.69 -12.34 -14.83
C TYR A 82 5.96 -12.89 -16.24
N LEU A 83 5.63 -14.17 -16.52
CA LEU A 83 5.79 -14.75 -17.85
C LEU A 83 4.86 -14.09 -18.89
N ASN A 84 5.33 -14.08 -20.14
CA ASN A 84 4.63 -13.52 -21.30
C ASN A 84 3.31 -14.26 -21.58
N PRO A 85 2.29 -13.63 -22.20
CA PRO A 85 2.32 -12.30 -22.83
C PRO A 85 1.81 -11.13 -21.96
N TYR A 86 0.94 -11.37 -20.97
CA TYR A 86 0.28 -10.28 -20.20
C TYR A 86 0.94 -9.96 -18.85
N GLY A 87 1.91 -10.77 -18.40
CA GLY A 87 2.58 -10.61 -17.11
C GLY A 87 3.37 -9.32 -16.96
N ARG A 88 3.97 -8.82 -18.05
CA ARG A 88 4.77 -7.58 -18.06
C ARG A 88 3.91 -6.32 -18.01
N ILE A 89 2.79 -6.29 -18.76
CA ILE A 89 1.88 -5.14 -18.74
C ILE A 89 1.33 -4.93 -17.33
N GLY A 90 0.89 -6.01 -16.68
CA GLY A 90 0.44 -5.97 -15.28
C GLY A 90 1.53 -5.62 -14.26
N TYR A 91 2.80 -5.75 -14.61
CA TYR A 91 3.93 -5.29 -13.77
C TYR A 91 4.15 -3.79 -13.93
N TYR A 92 4.22 -3.29 -15.17
CA TYR A 92 4.37 -1.85 -15.45
C TYR A 92 3.21 -1.03 -14.89
N LEU A 93 1.97 -1.52 -15.01
CA LEU A 93 0.81 -0.87 -14.41
C LEU A 93 0.95 -0.72 -12.89
N LYS A 94 1.41 -1.78 -12.19
CA LYS A 94 1.65 -1.72 -10.74
C LYS A 94 2.74 -0.71 -10.37
N ILE A 95 3.83 -0.65 -11.15
CA ILE A 95 4.89 0.36 -10.96
C ILE A 95 4.32 1.77 -11.15
N ILE A 96 3.58 2.01 -12.24
CA ILE A 96 3.00 3.32 -12.52
C ILE A 96 2.04 3.73 -11.38
N SER A 97 1.14 2.84 -10.97
CA SER A 97 0.23 3.09 -9.85
C SER A 97 0.97 3.39 -8.53
N ALA A 98 2.02 2.63 -8.21
CA ALA A 98 2.81 2.89 -7.01
C ALA A 98 3.57 4.22 -7.07
N SER A 99 4.15 4.55 -8.23
CA SER A 99 4.84 5.83 -8.44
C SER A 99 3.89 7.01 -8.28
N LEU A 100 2.70 6.94 -8.89
CA LEU A 100 1.66 7.97 -8.74
C LEU A 100 1.23 8.11 -7.28
N TYR A 101 1.07 7.00 -6.57
CA TYR A 101 0.71 7.00 -5.15
C TYR A 101 1.79 7.68 -4.28
N ILE A 102 3.06 7.32 -4.48
CA ILE A 102 4.20 7.93 -3.77
C ILE A 102 4.32 9.42 -4.09
N MET A 103 4.05 9.84 -5.33
CA MET A 103 4.03 11.25 -5.70
C MET A 103 2.85 12.02 -5.09
N SER A 104 1.69 11.36 -4.94
CA SER A 104 0.51 11.98 -4.33
C SER A 104 0.67 12.24 -2.82
N ALA A 105 1.43 11.39 -2.12
CA ALA A 105 1.65 11.51 -0.67
C ALA A 105 2.25 12.87 -0.24
N PRO A 106 3.38 13.36 -0.78
CA PRO A 106 3.93 14.66 -0.41
C PRO A 106 3.03 15.83 -0.84
N ILE A 107 2.27 15.68 -1.93
CA ILE A 107 1.30 16.70 -2.37
C ILE A 107 0.18 16.84 -1.32
N LEU A 108 -0.37 15.71 -0.86
CA LEU A 108 -1.38 15.68 0.20
C LEU A 108 -0.85 16.28 1.50
N VAL A 109 0.35 15.88 1.95
CA VAL A 109 0.97 16.47 3.14
C VAL A 109 1.19 17.98 2.98
N GLY A 110 1.69 18.42 1.83
CA GLY A 110 1.88 19.84 1.52
C GLY A 110 0.58 20.63 1.57
N SER A 111 -0.49 20.10 0.96
CA SER A 111 -1.81 20.74 1.00
C SER A 111 -2.37 20.84 2.42
N PHE A 112 -2.18 19.81 3.26
CA PHE A 112 -2.57 19.83 4.67
C PHE A 112 -1.82 20.89 5.46
N ILE A 113 -0.50 21.00 5.28
CA ILE A 113 0.31 22.02 5.96
C ILE A 113 -0.12 23.43 5.54
N LEU A 114 -0.37 23.65 4.25
CA LEU A 114 -0.83 24.94 3.74
C LEU A 114 -2.22 25.29 4.27
N TYR A 115 -3.14 24.32 4.30
CA TYR A 115 -4.47 24.48 4.89
C TYR A 115 -4.36 24.83 6.38
N TRP A 116 -3.57 24.08 7.14
CA TRP A 116 -3.35 24.31 8.57
C TRP A 116 -2.76 25.70 8.85
N LYS A 117 -1.75 26.11 8.07
CA LYS A 117 -1.19 27.47 8.15
C LYS A 117 -2.27 28.52 7.89
N ARG A 118 -3.10 28.35 6.86
CA ARG A 118 -4.15 29.32 6.54
C ARG A 118 -5.23 29.40 7.63
N CYS A 119 -5.69 28.26 8.15
CA CYS A 119 -6.72 28.23 9.20
C CYS A 119 -6.24 28.75 10.56
N LEU A 120 -5.00 28.46 10.98
CA LEU A 120 -4.48 28.97 12.26
C LEU A 120 -3.93 30.40 12.20
N THR A 121 -3.39 30.83 11.05
CA THR A 121 -2.75 32.16 10.94
C THR A 121 -3.76 33.25 10.59
N TRP A 122 -4.84 32.94 9.85
CA TRP A 122 -5.90 33.89 9.49
C TRP A 122 -7.21 33.68 10.25
N GLY A 123 -7.27 32.73 11.18
CA GLY A 123 -8.40 32.51 12.09
C GLY A 123 -8.37 33.38 13.34
N LYS A 124 -7.54 34.44 13.37
CA LYS A 124 -7.54 35.49 14.38
C LYS A 124 -8.04 36.79 13.77
#